data_AF-A0A401Z319-F1
#
_entry.id   AF-A0A401Z319-F1
#
_cell.length_a   1.000
_cell.length_b   1.000
_cell.length_c   1.000
_cell.angle_alpha   90.00
_cell.angle_beta   90.00
_cell.angle_gamma   90.00
#
_symmetry.space_group_name_H-M   'P 1'
#
loop_
_entity.id
_entity.type
_entity.pdbx_description
1 polymer ?
#
loop_
_entity_poly.entity_id
_entity_poly.type
_entity_poly.pdbx_seq_one_letter_code
_entity_poly.pdbx_strand_id
1 'polypeptide(L)'
;MNPSPPDLDDPDVAVRELRVRLRDADADCAEPPGLAARVVRRPAPRPRWRGAFATALAAVVVVAVVGLSAFLAGRHNPAERPTPRPPAERAASVQGEVHNSEEPCRALRTIECSLGVFRKPALSSRTADLADRVWHGDRVLLICLLADGPRVTDETGVASRHWYRVVVLGTGAEGWLPGVRTRNETEVPDCT
;
A
#
# COMPACT_ATOMS: atom_id res chain seq x y z
N MET A 1 4.50 30.99 -51.47
CA MET A 1 5.41 31.42 -50.39
C MET A 1 5.13 30.57 -49.17
N ASN A 2 6.10 29.80 -48.68
CA ASN A 2 5.95 29.07 -47.41
C ASN A 2 6.42 30.02 -46.29
N PRO A 3 5.63 30.28 -45.24
CA PRO A 3 6.04 31.17 -44.16
C PRO A 3 7.28 30.60 -43.46
N SER A 4 8.23 31.48 -43.11
CA SER A 4 9.40 31.11 -42.31
C SER A 4 8.94 30.53 -40.96
N PRO A 5 9.65 29.51 -40.42
CA PRO A 5 9.34 28.98 -39.11
C PRO A 5 9.47 30.08 -38.05
N PRO A 6 8.57 30.13 -37.04
CA PRO A 6 8.60 31.15 -36.01
C PRO A 6 9.87 31.04 -35.16
N ASP A 7 10.41 32.19 -34.78
CA ASP A 7 11.52 32.30 -33.84
C ASP A 7 11.04 31.91 -32.43
N LEU A 8 11.60 30.82 -31.87
CA LEU A 8 11.13 30.17 -30.64
C LEU A 8 11.86 30.64 -29.38
N ASP A 9 12.71 31.68 -29.49
CA ASP A 9 13.47 32.21 -28.36
C ASP A 9 12.63 33.15 -27.46
N ASP A 10 11.43 33.55 -27.89
CA ASP A 10 10.44 34.29 -27.09
C ASP A 10 9.43 33.32 -26.43
N PRO A 11 9.39 33.23 -25.07
CA PRO A 11 8.50 32.32 -24.36
C PRO A 11 7.01 32.59 -24.62
N ASP A 12 6.60 33.84 -24.87
CA ASP A 12 5.20 34.17 -25.10
C ASP A 12 4.73 33.73 -26.49
N VAL A 13 5.63 33.78 -27.47
CA VAL A 13 5.39 33.27 -28.84
C VAL A 13 5.29 31.74 -28.81
N ALA A 14 6.20 31.07 -28.11
CA ALA A 14 6.20 29.62 -27.97
C ALA A 14 4.92 29.10 -27.27
N VAL A 15 4.46 29.77 -26.20
CA VAL A 15 3.22 29.41 -25.51
C VAL A 15 2.00 29.62 -26.41
N ARG A 16 1.98 30.69 -27.21
CA ARG A 16 0.88 30.96 -28.14
C ARG A 16 0.79 29.88 -29.22
N GLU A 17 1.93 29.52 -29.81
CA GLU A 17 2.03 28.46 -30.81
C GLU A 17 1.61 27.11 -30.24
N LEU A 18 2.08 26.75 -29.04
CA LEU A 18 1.69 25.52 -28.36
C LEU A 18 0.17 25.45 -28.15
N ARG A 19 -0.46 26.56 -27.76
CA ARG A 19 -1.91 26.64 -27.58
C ARG A 19 -2.68 26.45 -28.89
N VAL A 20 -2.15 26.94 -30.01
CA VAL A 20 -2.74 26.72 -31.33
C VAL A 20 -2.65 25.25 -31.71
N ARG A 21 -1.47 24.63 -31.57
CA ARG A 21 -1.27 23.21 -31.88
C ARG A 21 -2.12 22.28 -31.03
N LEU A 22 -2.30 22.58 -29.75
CA LEU A 22 -3.18 21.82 -28.86
C LEU A 22 -4.63 21.88 -29.33
N ARG A 23 -5.10 23.06 -29.77
CA ARG A 23 -6.46 23.22 -30.28
C ARG A 23 -6.70 22.46 -31.58
N ASP A 24 -5.72 22.48 -32.49
CA ASP A 24 -5.78 21.68 -33.72
C ASP A 24 -5.79 20.18 -33.39
N ALA A 25 -4.91 19.72 -32.50
CA ALA A 25 -4.86 18.32 -32.08
C ALA A 25 -6.15 17.86 -31.37
N ASP A 26 -6.75 18.71 -30.54
CA ASP A 26 -8.05 18.43 -29.90
C ASP A 26 -9.19 18.38 -30.94
N ALA A 27 -9.14 19.21 -31.99
CA ALA A 27 -10.13 19.19 -33.06
C ALA A 27 -10.02 17.92 -33.94
N ASP A 28 -8.81 17.38 -34.10
CA ASP A 28 -8.56 16.12 -34.81
C ASP A 28 -8.97 14.87 -34.02
N CYS A 29 -9.18 15.01 -32.70
CA CYS A 29 -9.65 13.92 -31.86
C CYS A 29 -11.15 13.66 -32.06
N ALA A 30 -11.50 12.65 -32.87
CA ALA A 30 -12.87 12.17 -32.97
C ALA A 30 -13.28 11.38 -31.71
N GLU A 31 -14.38 11.79 -31.06
CA GLU A 31 -14.94 10.99 -29.96
C GLU A 31 -15.50 9.67 -30.50
N PRO A 32 -15.08 8.51 -29.95
CA PRO A 32 -15.65 7.23 -30.36
C PRO A 32 -17.14 7.16 -29.99
N PRO A 33 -17.99 6.58 -30.85
CA PRO A 33 -19.43 6.57 -30.64
C PRO A 33 -19.81 5.95 -29.29
N GLY A 34 -20.69 6.63 -28.56
CA GLY A 34 -21.23 6.18 -27.27
C GLY A 34 -20.27 6.28 -26.09
N LEU A 35 -19.16 7.03 -26.19
CA LEU A 35 -18.29 7.31 -25.04
C LEU A 35 -19.01 8.17 -23.99
N ALA A 36 -19.65 9.28 -24.37
CA ALA A 36 -20.52 10.06 -23.48
C ALA A 36 -21.58 9.21 -22.77
N ALA A 37 -22.23 8.28 -23.48
CA ALA A 37 -23.24 7.39 -22.91
C ALA A 37 -22.67 6.38 -21.88
N ARG A 38 -21.41 5.96 -22.06
CA ARG A 38 -20.70 5.08 -21.11
C ARG A 38 -20.30 5.82 -19.84
N VAL A 39 -19.85 7.07 -19.96
CA VAL A 39 -19.46 7.90 -18.80
C VAL A 39 -20.67 8.29 -17.95
N VAL A 40 -21.82 8.56 -18.56
CA VAL A 40 -23.04 8.96 -17.85
C VAL A 40 -23.75 7.77 -17.18
N ARG A 41 -23.48 6.52 -17.61
CA ARG A 41 -24.03 5.32 -16.95
C ARG A 41 -23.40 5.15 -15.57
N ARG A 42 -24.11 5.61 -14.53
CA ARG A 42 -23.86 5.16 -13.15
C ARG A 42 -23.91 3.63 -13.12
N PRO A 43 -22.94 2.94 -12.50
CA PRO A 43 -22.99 1.50 -12.36
C PRO A 43 -24.30 1.12 -11.67
N ALA A 44 -25.06 0.21 -12.30
CA ALA A 44 -26.30 -0.27 -11.72
C ALA A 44 -26.02 -0.84 -10.32
N PRO A 45 -26.89 -0.58 -9.33
CA PRO A 45 -26.75 -1.18 -8.02
C PRO A 45 -26.77 -2.71 -8.19
N ARG A 46 -25.66 -3.36 -7.81
CA ARG A 46 -25.57 -4.82 -7.83
C ARG A 46 -26.67 -5.38 -6.93
N PRO A 47 -27.45 -6.40 -7.37
CA PRO A 47 -28.45 -7.02 -6.52
C PRO A 47 -27.74 -7.59 -5.29
N ARG A 48 -28.14 -7.10 -4.11
CA ARG A 48 -27.68 -7.62 -2.81
C ARG A 48 -28.28 -9.01 -2.64
N TRP A 49 -27.56 -10.04 -3.11
CA TRP A 49 -27.85 -11.43 -2.78
C TRP A 49 -27.41 -11.69 -1.33
N ARG A 50 -28.21 -11.17 -0.38
CA ARG A 50 -28.11 -11.51 1.04
C ARG A 50 -29.42 -12.15 1.46
N GLY A 51 -29.36 -13.43 1.80
CA GLY A 51 -30.41 -14.12 2.54
C GLY A 51 -30.82 -15.46 1.93
N ALA A 52 -30.01 -16.49 2.11
CA ALA A 52 -30.49 -17.90 2.08
C ALA A 52 -29.45 -18.93 2.60
N PHE A 53 -28.15 -18.61 2.64
CA PHE A 53 -27.12 -19.58 3.09
C PHE A 53 -26.59 -19.35 4.52
N ALA A 54 -27.27 -18.52 5.32
CA ALA A 54 -26.76 -18.06 6.62
C ALA A 54 -27.13 -18.96 7.82
N THR A 55 -27.86 -20.07 7.64
CA THR A 55 -28.36 -20.88 8.77
C THR A 55 -27.67 -22.24 8.94
N ALA A 56 -26.84 -22.69 8.00
CA ALA A 56 -26.15 -23.98 8.11
C ALA A 56 -24.74 -23.88 8.73
N LEU A 57 -24.10 -22.70 8.73
CA LEU A 57 -22.70 -22.55 9.17
C LEU A 57 -22.52 -22.39 10.70
N ALA A 58 -23.59 -22.09 11.44
CA ALA A 58 -23.51 -21.76 12.86
C ALA A 58 -23.21 -23.00 13.75
N ALA A 59 -23.62 -24.20 13.34
CA ALA A 59 -23.42 -25.41 14.15
C ALA A 59 -21.95 -25.92 14.12
N VAL A 60 -21.22 -25.68 13.03
CA VAL A 60 -19.83 -26.14 12.87
C VAL A 60 -18.86 -25.31 13.73
N VAL A 61 -19.15 -24.02 13.93
CA VAL A 61 -18.27 -23.11 14.67
C VAL A 61 -18.24 -23.43 16.17
N VAL A 62 -19.35 -23.87 16.77
CA VAL A 62 -19.41 -24.13 18.22
C VAL A 62 -18.56 -25.35 18.61
N VAL A 63 -18.54 -26.42 17.81
CA VAL A 63 -17.72 -27.61 18.07
C VAL A 63 -16.22 -27.31 17.91
N ALA A 64 -15.85 -26.47 16.94
CA ALA A 64 -14.46 -26.08 16.71
C ALA A 64 -13.88 -25.21 17.85
N VAL A 65 -14.68 -24.32 18.45
CA VAL A 65 -14.22 -23.43 19.54
C VAL A 65 -13.95 -24.21 20.83
N VAL A 66 -14.78 -25.22 21.17
CA VAL A 66 -14.56 -26.04 22.37
C VAL A 66 -13.35 -26.95 22.21
N GLY A 67 -13.16 -27.59 21.04
CA GLY A 67 -12.00 -28.44 20.77
C GLY A 67 -10.66 -27.69 20.82
N LEU A 68 -10.61 -26.44 20.35
CA LEU A 68 -9.38 -25.65 20.31
C LEU A 68 -8.96 -25.15 21.70
N SER A 69 -9.92 -24.84 22.58
CA SER A 69 -9.63 -24.41 23.96
C SER A 69 -8.99 -25.51 24.82
N ALA A 70 -9.41 -26.77 24.65
CA ALA A 70 -8.81 -27.91 25.35
C ALA A 70 -7.38 -28.22 24.86
N PHE A 71 -7.09 -28.00 23.57
CA PHE A 71 -5.77 -28.22 22.99
C PHE A 71 -4.73 -27.16 23.42
N LEU A 72 -5.16 -25.91 23.62
CA LEU A 72 -4.27 -24.82 24.05
C LEU A 72 -3.97 -24.85 25.56
N ALA A 73 -4.93 -25.31 26.38
CA ALA A 73 -4.74 -25.44 27.82
C ALA A 73 -3.74 -26.55 28.20
N GLY A 74 -3.61 -27.60 27.38
CA GLY A 74 -2.67 -28.71 27.61
C GLY A 74 -1.20 -28.42 27.30
N ARG A 75 -0.86 -27.26 26.71
CA ARG A 75 0.52 -26.89 26.34
C ARG A 75 1.20 -25.87 27.27
N HIS A 76 0.54 -25.43 28.34
CA HIS A 76 1.16 -24.53 29.31
C HIS A 76 1.99 -25.32 30.33
N ASN A 77 3.27 -25.55 29.99
CA ASN A 77 4.28 -25.79 31.02
C ASN A 77 4.65 -24.45 31.67
N PRO A 78 4.57 -24.31 33.00
CA PRO A 78 5.07 -23.12 33.67
C PRO A 78 6.57 -23.24 33.93
N ALA A 79 7.24 -22.09 33.88
CA ALA A 79 8.61 -21.80 34.32
C ALA A 79 9.75 -21.98 33.30
N GLU A 80 10.34 -20.86 32.87
CA GLU A 80 11.75 -20.58 33.18
C GLU A 80 12.02 -19.04 33.11
N ARG A 81 13.08 -18.62 33.80
CA ARG A 81 13.41 -17.29 34.36
C ARG A 81 13.79 -16.18 33.35
N PRO A 82 13.80 -14.89 33.79
CA PRO A 82 14.26 -13.78 32.98
C PRO A 82 15.76 -13.86 32.73
N THR A 83 16.18 -13.95 31.47
CA THR A 83 17.58 -13.88 31.06
C THR A 83 18.06 -12.42 30.99
N PRO A 84 19.34 -12.13 31.33
CA PRO A 84 19.86 -10.77 31.37
C PRO A 84 19.94 -10.12 29.98
N ARG A 85 19.52 -8.85 29.93
CA ARG A 85 19.59 -7.95 28.78
C ARG A 85 21.06 -7.80 28.29
N PRO A 86 21.39 -8.15 27.03
CA PRO A 86 22.69 -7.83 26.47
C PRO A 86 22.80 -6.31 26.17
N PRO A 87 24.02 -5.75 26.13
CA PRO A 87 24.25 -4.31 26.01
C PRO A 87 23.83 -3.76 24.64
N ALA A 88 23.47 -2.49 24.63
CA ALA A 88 22.95 -1.75 23.48
C ALA A 88 24.01 -1.52 22.40
N GLU A 89 24.11 -2.41 21.41
CA GLU A 89 24.84 -2.14 20.16
C GLU A 89 24.10 -2.78 18.97
N ARG A 90 23.54 -1.91 18.10
CA ARG A 90 22.57 -2.15 17.02
C ARG A 90 21.23 -2.68 17.53
N ALA A 91 20.20 -1.84 17.49
CA ALA A 91 18.81 -2.28 17.59
C ALA A 91 18.62 -3.53 16.72
N ALA A 92 18.17 -4.64 17.31
CA ALA A 92 18.00 -5.89 16.62
C ALA A 92 16.98 -5.69 15.49
N SER A 93 17.47 -5.48 14.27
CA SER A 93 16.63 -5.32 13.10
C SER A 93 16.16 -6.68 12.63
N VAL A 94 14.88 -6.77 12.27
CA VAL A 94 14.26 -8.01 11.81
C VAL A 94 14.06 -7.91 10.31
N GLN A 95 14.46 -8.93 9.56
CA GLN A 95 14.17 -8.96 8.14
C GLN A 95 12.69 -9.27 7.91
N GLY A 96 12.02 -8.43 7.13
CA GLY A 96 10.63 -8.60 6.71
C GLY A 96 10.47 -8.49 5.20
N GLU A 97 9.24 -8.70 4.74
CA GLU A 97 8.86 -8.55 3.34
C GLU A 97 7.68 -7.59 3.19
N VAL A 98 7.70 -6.87 2.07
CA VAL A 98 6.64 -5.95 1.70
C VAL A 98 5.43 -6.72 1.19
N HIS A 99 4.26 -6.43 1.76
CA HIS A 99 3.00 -7.07 1.39
C HIS A 99 2.09 -6.10 0.66
N ASN A 100 1.69 -6.45 -0.57
CA ASN A 100 0.62 -5.74 -1.26
C ASN A 100 -0.70 -6.52 -1.11
N SER A 101 -1.70 -5.87 -0.52
CA SER A 101 -3.07 -6.35 -0.35
C SER A 101 -3.75 -6.62 -1.69
N GLU A 102 -3.43 -5.86 -2.73
CA GLU A 102 -3.99 -6.05 -4.07
C GLU A 102 -3.35 -7.24 -4.78
N GLU A 103 -4.11 -8.33 -4.90
CA GLU A 103 -3.64 -9.58 -5.53
C GLU A 103 -3.04 -9.39 -6.93
N PRO A 104 -3.63 -8.59 -7.85
CA PRO A 104 -3.03 -8.37 -9.18
C PRO A 104 -1.63 -7.72 -9.10
N CYS A 105 -1.40 -6.88 -8.09
CA CYS A 105 -0.14 -6.18 -7.90
C CYS A 105 0.94 -7.01 -7.20
N ARG A 106 0.62 -8.23 -6.75
CA ARG A 106 1.62 -9.13 -6.16
C ARG A 106 2.61 -9.67 -7.20
N ALA A 107 2.15 -9.86 -8.44
CA ALA A 107 2.99 -10.36 -9.53
C ALA A 107 3.62 -9.24 -10.39
N LEU A 108 3.17 -8.00 -10.22
CA LEU A 108 3.53 -6.88 -11.09
C LEU A 108 4.50 -5.93 -10.41
N ARG A 109 5.55 -5.55 -11.14
CA ARG A 109 6.54 -4.55 -10.72
C ARG A 109 6.41 -3.23 -11.46
N THR A 110 5.17 -2.75 -11.65
CA THR A 110 4.90 -1.45 -12.29
C THR A 110 4.82 -0.33 -11.27
N ILE A 111 4.84 0.92 -11.71
CA ILE A 111 4.77 2.09 -10.82
C ILE A 111 3.42 2.15 -10.10
N GLU A 112 2.33 1.74 -10.75
CA GLU A 112 0.98 1.68 -10.18
C GLU A 112 0.88 0.68 -9.03
N CYS A 113 1.64 -0.42 -9.12
CA CYS A 113 1.71 -1.46 -8.10
C CYS A 113 2.82 -1.24 -7.06
N SER A 114 3.52 -0.10 -7.12
CA SER A 114 4.54 0.26 -6.15
C SER A 114 3.91 0.83 -4.88
N LEU A 115 4.50 0.47 -3.74
CA LEU A 115 4.18 1.01 -2.43
C LEU A 115 5.26 2.03 -2.05
N GLY A 116 4.82 3.15 -1.48
CA GLY A 116 5.71 4.23 -1.08
C GLY A 116 6.40 3.92 0.25
N VAL A 117 7.71 4.13 0.31
CA VAL A 117 8.46 4.26 1.56
C VAL A 117 8.56 5.74 1.87
N PHE A 118 8.04 6.18 3.01
CA PHE A 118 7.88 7.60 3.32
C PHE A 118 8.99 8.10 4.23
N ARG A 119 9.45 9.35 4.05
CA ARG A 119 10.39 9.95 5.02
C ARG A 119 9.76 10.15 6.41
N LYS A 120 8.43 10.31 6.46
CA LYS A 120 7.65 10.44 7.69
C LYS A 120 6.34 9.65 7.58
N PRO A 121 5.77 9.13 8.68
CA PRO A 121 4.45 8.51 8.68
C PRO A 121 3.39 9.48 8.14
N ALA A 122 2.69 9.10 7.07
CA ALA A 122 1.77 9.99 6.36
C ALA A 122 0.56 9.22 5.79
N LEU A 123 -0.59 9.88 5.70
CA LEU A 123 -1.84 9.21 5.30
C LEU A 123 -1.92 8.86 3.81
N SER A 124 -1.15 9.53 2.94
CA SER A 124 -1.32 9.41 1.49
C SER A 124 0.00 9.46 0.75
N SER A 125 0.19 8.51 -0.17
CA SER A 125 1.34 8.50 -1.08
C SER A 125 1.35 9.62 -2.10
N ARG A 126 0.20 10.23 -2.40
CA ARG A 126 0.12 11.28 -3.42
C ARG A 126 0.66 12.63 -2.95
N THR A 127 0.64 12.86 -1.63
CA THR A 127 1.08 14.13 -1.02
C THR A 127 2.29 13.94 -0.11
N ALA A 128 2.76 12.71 0.08
CA ALA A 128 3.86 12.42 1.00
C ALA A 128 5.22 12.43 0.29
N ASP A 129 6.22 12.91 1.03
CA ASP A 129 7.62 12.86 0.65
C ASP A 129 8.12 11.41 0.70
N LEU A 130 8.40 10.87 -0.49
CA LEU A 130 8.87 9.50 -0.68
C LEU A 130 10.39 9.44 -0.50
N ALA A 131 10.84 8.52 0.34
CA ALA A 131 12.23 8.10 0.41
C ALA A 131 12.55 7.11 -0.73
N ASP A 132 11.62 6.19 -1.02
CA ASP A 132 11.78 5.16 -2.05
C ASP A 132 10.43 4.54 -2.47
N ARG A 133 10.48 3.63 -3.45
CA ARG A 133 9.37 2.77 -3.87
C ARG A 133 9.78 1.31 -3.73
N VAL A 134 8.86 0.51 -3.20
CA VAL A 134 9.02 -0.93 -3.01
C VAL A 134 7.82 -1.67 -3.59
N TRP A 135 8.03 -2.94 -3.94
CA TRP A 135 7.01 -3.81 -4.49
C TRP A 135 6.75 -4.99 -3.57
N HIS A 136 5.69 -5.74 -3.86
CA HIS A 136 5.42 -6.96 -3.14
C HIS A 136 6.62 -7.92 -3.18
N GLY A 137 6.94 -8.54 -2.03
CA GLY A 137 8.06 -9.47 -1.87
C GLY A 137 9.43 -8.78 -1.76
N ASP A 138 9.50 -7.46 -1.89
CA ASP A 138 10.75 -6.75 -1.62
C ASP A 138 11.15 -6.93 -0.16
N ARG A 139 12.43 -7.16 0.06
CA ARG A 139 12.98 -7.41 1.39
C ARG A 139 13.34 -6.09 2.05
N VAL A 140 12.99 -5.98 3.32
CA VAL A 140 13.25 -4.80 4.13
C VAL A 140 13.79 -5.22 5.49
N LEU A 141 14.61 -4.37 6.12
CA LEU A 141 14.96 -4.50 7.53
C LEU A 141 14.01 -3.63 8.34
N LEU A 142 13.24 -4.24 9.23
CA LEU A 142 12.38 -3.57 10.20
C LEU A 142 13.25 -3.14 11.38
N ILE A 143 13.36 -1.84 11.61
CA ILE A 143 14.21 -1.24 12.64
C ILE A 143 13.44 -1.08 13.95
N CYS A 144 12.26 -0.47 13.87
CA CYS A 144 11.38 -0.27 15.02
C CYS A 144 9.92 -0.06 14.58
N LEU A 145 9.00 -0.20 15.52
CA LEU A 145 7.57 0.01 15.36
C LEU A 145 7.13 1.32 16.03
N LEU A 146 6.33 2.12 15.32
CA LEU A 146 5.54 3.22 15.86
C LEU A 146 4.08 2.78 15.92
N ALA A 147 3.59 2.49 17.13
CA ALA A 147 2.24 1.95 17.32
C ALA A 147 1.11 2.95 17.04
N ASP A 148 1.33 4.25 17.31
CA ASP A 148 0.27 5.28 17.31
C ASP A 148 0.36 6.27 16.13
N GLY A 149 0.75 5.80 14.95
CA GLY A 149 0.82 6.65 13.76
C GLY A 149 -0.54 6.98 13.12
N PRO A 150 -0.50 7.73 12.00
CA PRO A 150 -1.69 8.01 11.19
C PRO A 150 -2.35 6.71 10.72
N ARG A 151 -3.68 6.62 10.83
CA ARG A 151 -4.42 5.41 10.45
C ARG A 151 -4.43 5.24 8.93
N VAL A 152 -3.93 4.11 8.45
CA VAL A 152 -3.97 3.73 7.03
C VAL A 152 -4.90 2.53 6.88
N THR A 153 -5.76 2.56 5.86
CA THR A 153 -6.64 1.46 5.49
C THR A 153 -6.22 0.94 4.13
N ASP A 154 -6.13 -0.37 3.98
CA ASP A 154 -5.85 -1.02 2.71
C ASP A 154 -7.12 -1.22 1.85
N GLU A 155 -6.93 -1.72 0.64
CA GLU A 155 -8.01 -1.94 -0.34
C GLU A 155 -8.99 -3.04 0.08
N THR A 156 -8.59 -3.90 1.02
CA THR A 156 -9.45 -4.94 1.60
C THR A 156 -10.24 -4.45 2.82
N GLY A 157 -10.01 -3.20 3.24
CA GLY A 157 -10.68 -2.58 4.38
C GLY A 157 -10.00 -2.82 5.72
N VAL A 158 -8.81 -3.44 5.75
CA VAL A 158 -8.02 -3.62 6.97
C VAL A 158 -7.31 -2.31 7.28
N ALA A 159 -7.43 -1.84 8.52
CA ALA A 159 -6.81 -0.60 8.95
C ALA A 159 -5.81 -0.83 10.08
N SER A 160 -4.70 -0.09 10.06
CA SER A 160 -3.71 -0.09 11.13
C SER A 160 -3.20 1.32 11.41
N ARG A 161 -2.75 1.52 12.65
CA ARG A 161 -1.99 2.70 13.08
C ARG A 161 -0.52 2.38 13.30
N HIS A 162 -0.12 1.12 13.10
CA HIS A 162 1.26 0.68 13.17
C HIS A 162 2.04 1.19 11.96
N TRP A 163 3.25 1.68 12.21
CA TRP A 163 4.19 2.11 11.20
C TRP A 163 5.56 1.55 11.51
N TYR A 164 6.18 0.87 10.56
CA TYR A 164 7.52 0.34 10.73
C TYR A 164 8.54 1.30 10.12
N ARG A 165 9.57 1.63 10.88
CA ARG A 165 10.78 2.24 10.33
C ARG A 165 11.57 1.15 9.64
N VAL A 166 11.87 1.32 8.36
CA VAL A 166 12.46 0.30 7.52
C VAL A 166 13.69 0.80 6.77
N VAL A 167 14.60 -0.12 6.47
CA VAL A 167 15.66 0.05 5.47
C VAL A 167 15.39 -0.91 4.32
N VAL A 168 15.29 -0.38 3.10
CA VAL A 168 15.06 -1.16 1.89
C VAL A 168 16.35 -1.87 1.49
N LEU A 169 16.29 -3.20 1.41
CA LEU A 169 17.44 -3.97 0.97
C LEU A 169 17.59 -3.84 -0.55
N GLY A 170 18.77 -3.44 -1.00
CA GLY A 170 19.08 -3.18 -2.41
C GLY A 170 19.39 -1.71 -2.66
N THR A 171 18.52 -0.79 -2.23
CA THR A 171 18.76 0.66 -2.36
C THR A 171 19.41 1.26 -1.12
N GLY A 172 19.22 0.64 0.06
CA GLY A 172 19.66 1.20 1.34
C GLY A 172 18.83 2.40 1.79
N ALA A 173 17.72 2.69 1.09
CA ALA A 173 16.85 3.80 1.44
C ALA A 173 16.14 3.53 2.77
N GLU A 174 16.06 4.55 3.61
CA GLU A 174 15.43 4.46 4.92
C GLU A 174 14.14 5.30 4.95
N GLY A 175 13.11 4.75 5.56
CA GLY A 175 11.87 5.48 5.78
C GLY A 175 10.82 4.66 6.52
N TRP A 176 9.57 4.91 6.22
CA TRP A 176 8.42 4.38 6.96
C TRP A 176 7.47 3.64 6.03
N LEU A 177 7.04 2.45 6.47
CA LEU A 177 5.99 1.66 5.82
C LEU A 177 4.81 1.45 6.79
N PRO A 178 3.57 1.58 6.32
CA PRO A 178 2.41 1.31 7.16
C PRO A 178 2.26 -0.18 7.42
N GLY A 179 1.81 -0.53 8.63
CA GLY A 179 1.71 -1.91 9.12
C GLY A 179 0.83 -2.83 8.26
N VAL A 180 -0.18 -2.26 7.59
CA VAL A 180 -1.04 -3.01 6.64
C VAL A 180 -0.28 -3.47 5.38
N ARG A 181 0.88 -2.88 5.09
CA ARG A 181 1.75 -3.24 3.95
C ARG A 181 2.99 -4.03 4.34
N THR A 182 3.07 -4.47 5.59
CA THR A 182 4.17 -5.25 6.12
C THR A 182 3.59 -6.46 6.83
N ARG A 183 3.74 -7.64 6.24
CA ARG A 183 3.34 -8.87 6.92
C ARG A 183 4.53 -9.31 7.75
N ASN A 184 4.58 -8.88 9.00
CA ASN A 184 5.60 -9.30 9.93
C ASN A 184 5.01 -10.29 10.94
N GLU A 185 5.62 -11.46 11.03
CA GLU A 185 5.25 -12.53 11.98
C GLU A 185 6.14 -12.52 13.22
N THR A 186 7.14 -11.64 13.26
CA THR A 186 8.14 -11.55 14.32
C THR A 186 7.98 -10.23 15.10
N GLU A 187 8.26 -10.25 16.39
CA GLU A 187 8.18 -9.05 17.23
C GLU A 187 9.30 -8.04 16.87
N VAL A 188 8.93 -6.77 16.72
CA VAL A 188 9.84 -5.65 16.41
C VAL A 188 9.76 -4.66 17.56
N PRO A 189 10.89 -4.14 18.08
CA PRO A 189 10.89 -3.21 19.20
C PRO A 189 10.20 -1.89 18.84
N ASP A 190 9.61 -1.22 19.83
CA ASP A 190 9.05 0.11 19.64
C ASP A 190 10.17 1.16 19.39
N CYS A 191 9.84 2.19 18.62
CA CYS A 191 10.73 3.32 18.39
C CYS A 191 10.83 4.17 19.67
N THR A 192 12.05 4.40 20.16
CA THR A 192 12.37 5.31 21.27
C THR A 192 12.51 6.76 20.82
#